data_AF-A0A522BPK0-F1
#
_entry.id   AF-A0A522BPK0-F1
#
_cell.length_a   1.000
_cell.length_b   1.000
_cell.length_c   1.000
_cell.angle_alpha   90.00
_cell.angle_beta   90.00
_cell.angle_gamma   90.00
#
_symmetry.space_group_name_H-M   'P 1'
#
loop_
_entity.id
_entity.type
_entity.pdbx_description
1 polymer ?
#
loop_
_entity_poly.entity_id
_entity_poly.type
_entity_poly.pdbx_seq_one_letter_code
_entity_poly.pdbx_strand_id
1 'polypeptide(L)'
;MLELPPPPDTLVVAVTCVLTAAVRAGGLISLELQAAPLPMLSTRVVATAARTARLEAWVETAERCTWHDGLLLIAVATDGRPVRRTVVADALSILEELVVGDRRRAEAELLADHAMDLAGVDAHTQLGNRRTWRRALDDEAARAVRYDAETTVAVIDLDGLKRINDTLGHAAGDAHLLNAARAVKAASRNVDVVCRLGGDEFAVLAPETGAQGASRLASRLLHALGDAGVQASIGVATRHDGDLEQAWRDADSDMYEHKRRRTLV
;
A
#
# COMPACT_ATOMS: atom_id res chain seq x y z
N MET A 1 46.55 -20.14 7.09
CA MET A 1 45.89 -18.97 7.68
C MET A 1 45.96 -17.88 6.61
N LEU A 2 44.81 -17.57 6.03
CA LEU A 2 44.66 -16.89 4.73
C LEU A 2 44.99 -15.38 4.79
N GLU A 3 45.72 -14.95 3.77
CA GLU A 3 45.84 -13.66 3.06
C GLU A 3 45.98 -12.32 3.81
N LEU A 4 46.91 -11.51 3.28
CA LEU A 4 47.46 -10.22 3.74
C LEU A 4 46.66 -9.00 3.18
N PRO A 5 46.94 -7.75 3.63
CA PRO A 5 45.95 -6.71 3.92
C PRO A 5 45.85 -5.62 2.81
N PRO A 6 44.99 -4.60 2.99
CA PRO A 6 45.43 -3.25 2.64
C PRO A 6 45.27 -2.26 3.81
N PRO A 7 46.29 -1.42 4.08
CA PRO A 7 46.21 -0.32 5.03
C PRO A 7 45.70 0.97 4.34
N PRO A 8 45.44 2.02 5.13
CA PRO A 8 44.46 3.07 4.88
C PRO A 8 45.03 4.22 4.07
N ASP A 9 44.11 4.94 3.42
CA ASP A 9 44.26 6.30 2.94
C ASP A 9 45.34 6.58 1.88
N THR A 10 44.91 7.30 0.84
CA THR A 10 45.66 8.21 -0.05
C THR A 10 45.72 7.77 -1.52
N LEU A 11 44.77 8.27 -2.32
CA LEU A 11 45.10 9.11 -3.48
C LEU A 11 43.86 9.89 -3.93
N VAL A 12 43.67 11.10 -3.38
CA VAL A 12 42.76 12.10 -3.95
C VAL A 12 43.47 12.66 -5.20
N VAL A 13 43.15 12.13 -6.37
CA VAL A 13 43.59 12.70 -7.66
C VAL A 13 42.51 13.65 -8.14
N ALA A 14 42.81 14.95 -8.06
CA ALA A 14 42.00 16.01 -8.61
C ALA A 14 41.86 15.86 -10.13
N VAL A 15 40.71 15.40 -10.63
CA VAL A 15 40.39 15.47 -12.06
C VAL A 15 39.74 16.81 -12.35
N THR A 16 40.59 17.80 -12.64
CA THR A 16 40.16 19.04 -13.31
C THR A 16 40.33 18.81 -14.81
N CYS A 17 39.29 18.35 -15.51
CA CYS A 17 39.31 18.33 -16.98
C CYS A 17 38.46 19.47 -17.56
N VAL A 18 39.15 20.29 -18.36
CA VAL A 18 38.66 21.47 -19.05
C VAL A 18 37.65 21.07 -20.12
N LEU A 19 36.42 21.61 -20.05
CA LEU A 19 35.47 21.61 -21.16
C LEU A 19 36.01 22.54 -22.25
N THR A 20 36.45 21.99 -23.39
CA THR A 20 36.80 22.80 -24.56
C THR A 20 36.09 22.31 -25.82
N ALA A 21 35.33 23.24 -26.39
CA ALA A 21 34.71 23.26 -27.72
C ALA A 21 33.46 22.41 -27.97
N ALA A 22 32.38 23.12 -28.32
CA ALA A 22 31.16 22.59 -28.93
C ALA A 22 31.32 22.56 -30.45
N VAL A 23 31.06 21.41 -31.09
CA VAL A 23 30.92 21.34 -32.55
C VAL A 23 29.43 21.31 -32.90
N ARG A 24 28.99 22.27 -33.71
CA ARG A 24 27.64 22.33 -34.29
C ARG A 24 27.61 21.52 -35.58
N ALA A 25 26.79 20.48 -35.60
CA ALA A 25 26.16 19.99 -36.83
C ALA A 25 24.73 19.50 -36.51
N GLY A 26 23.72 20.11 -37.13
CA GLY A 26 22.35 19.56 -37.16
C GLY A 26 21.45 19.80 -35.94
N GLY A 27 21.79 20.70 -35.01
CA GLY A 27 20.89 21.08 -33.89
C GLY A 27 20.97 20.18 -32.65
N LEU A 28 21.89 19.21 -32.62
CA LEU A 28 22.30 18.50 -31.42
C LEU A 28 23.54 19.17 -30.79
N ILE A 29 23.56 19.27 -29.47
CA ILE A 29 24.78 19.59 -28.70
C ILE A 29 25.36 18.25 -28.26
N SER A 30 26.46 17.83 -28.89
CA SER A 30 27.29 16.75 -28.38
C SER A 30 28.39 17.35 -27.51
N LEU A 31 28.45 16.92 -26.24
CA LEU A 31 29.60 17.14 -25.37
C LEU A 31 30.54 15.96 -25.55
N GLU A 32 31.66 16.17 -26.23
CA GLU A 32 32.70 15.14 -26.36
C GLU A 32 33.64 15.27 -25.15
N LEU A 33 33.55 14.30 -24.23
CA LEU A 33 34.55 14.13 -23.18
C LEU A 33 35.78 13.46 -23.83
N GLN A 34 36.84 14.23 -24.09
CA GLN A 34 38.15 13.63 -24.33
C GLN A 34 38.67 13.08 -23.00
N ALA A 35 38.46 11.78 -22.80
CA ALA A 35 39.13 11.05 -21.74
C ALA A 35 40.64 11.11 -22.00
N ALA A 36 41.40 11.66 -21.05
CA ALA A 36 42.81 11.30 -20.90
C ALA A 36 42.92 9.77 -20.81
N PRO A 37 44.02 9.13 -21.25
CA PRO A 37 44.05 7.69 -21.46
C PRO A 37 43.91 6.94 -20.12
N LEU A 38 42.67 6.59 -19.79
CA LEU A 38 42.37 5.51 -18.87
C LEU A 38 42.62 4.20 -19.63
N PRO A 39 43.21 3.17 -18.98
CA PRO A 39 43.51 1.91 -19.63
C PRO A 39 42.23 1.28 -20.19
N MET A 40 42.14 1.27 -21.52
CA MET A 40 41.24 0.50 -22.40
C MET A 40 39.82 0.23 -21.87
N LEU A 41 38.93 1.22 -21.97
CA LEU A 41 37.48 0.94 -22.10
C LEU A 41 36.86 1.86 -23.16
N SER A 42 36.57 1.29 -24.33
CA SER A 42 35.80 1.93 -25.38
C SER A 42 34.32 1.90 -25.00
N THR A 43 33.76 3.02 -24.51
CA THR A 43 32.29 3.11 -24.37
C THR A 43 31.81 4.52 -24.68
N ARG A 44 30.92 4.64 -25.67
CA ARG A 44 30.20 5.87 -26.01
C ARG A 44 29.08 6.07 -25.00
N VAL A 45 29.07 7.21 -24.31
CA VAL A 45 27.91 7.66 -23.53
C VAL A 45 27.00 8.46 -24.47
N VAL A 46 25.75 8.02 -24.64
CA VAL A 46 24.71 8.76 -25.35
C VAL A 46 23.52 8.90 -24.40
N ALA A 47 23.25 10.10 -23.91
CA ALA A 47 22.02 10.43 -23.21
C ALA A 47 21.35 11.61 -23.90
N THR A 48 20.15 11.39 -24.41
CA THR A 48 19.26 12.43 -24.96
C THR A 48 18.01 12.50 -24.09
N ALA A 49 17.83 13.59 -23.36
CA ALA A 49 16.61 13.87 -22.63
C ALA A 49 15.56 14.50 -23.56
N ALA A 50 14.41 13.85 -23.71
CA ALA A 50 13.26 14.38 -24.42
C ALA A 50 12.54 15.45 -23.58
N ARG A 51 11.95 16.42 -24.27
CA ARG A 51 11.36 17.69 -23.79
C ARG A 51 10.16 17.61 -22.82
N THR A 52 9.92 16.51 -22.12
CA THR A 52 8.71 16.34 -21.30
C THR A 52 9.01 16.52 -19.81
N ALA A 53 8.49 17.62 -19.26
CA ALA A 53 8.62 18.06 -17.88
C ALA A 53 7.80 17.20 -16.89
N ARG A 54 8.15 15.92 -16.72
CA ARG A 54 7.63 15.07 -15.64
C ARG A 54 8.77 14.40 -14.89
N LEU A 55 8.76 14.54 -13.56
CA LEU A 55 9.77 14.02 -12.64
C LEU A 55 9.93 12.49 -12.76
N GLU A 56 8.85 11.79 -13.07
CA GLU A 56 8.80 10.33 -13.22
C GLU A 56 9.70 9.81 -14.36
N ALA A 57 9.81 10.56 -15.47
CA ALA A 57 10.67 10.21 -16.60
C ALA A 57 12.17 10.32 -16.26
N TRP A 58 12.53 11.06 -15.21
CA TRP A 58 13.91 11.18 -14.75
C TRP A 58 14.37 9.95 -13.97
N VAL A 59 13.49 9.35 -13.15
CA VAL A 59 13.79 8.15 -12.35
C VAL A 59 14.04 6.95 -13.28
N GLU A 60 13.18 6.75 -14.26
CA GLU A 60 13.31 5.66 -15.25
C GLU A 60 14.53 5.83 -16.19
N THR A 61 15.02 7.06 -16.35
CA THR A 61 16.24 7.35 -17.12
C THR A 61 17.49 7.13 -16.28
N ALA A 62 17.46 7.48 -15.00
CA ALA A 62 18.56 7.24 -14.05
C ALA A 62 18.79 5.73 -13.80
N GLU A 63 17.73 4.93 -13.76
CA GLU A 63 17.83 3.46 -13.66
C GLU A 63 18.51 2.79 -14.87
N ARG A 64 18.51 3.45 -16.03
CA ARG A 64 19.11 2.95 -17.28
C ARG A 64 20.53 3.48 -17.54
N CYS A 65 21.03 4.38 -16.71
CA CYS A 65 22.40 4.87 -16.81
C CYS A 65 23.38 3.81 -16.27
N THR A 66 24.24 3.28 -17.12
CA THR A 66 25.34 2.40 -16.71
C THR A 66 26.35 3.18 -15.88
N TRP A 67 26.52 2.72 -14.65
CA TRP A 67 27.42 3.22 -13.62
C TRP A 67 28.88 3.23 -14.09
N HIS A 68 29.60 4.30 -13.77
CA HIS A 68 31.06 4.28 -13.71
C HIS A 68 31.52 5.20 -12.59
N ASP A 69 32.25 4.64 -11.61
CA ASP A 69 32.99 5.35 -10.56
C ASP A 69 32.19 6.42 -9.76
N GLY A 70 30.97 6.08 -9.32
CA GLY A 70 30.28 6.78 -8.23
C GLY A 70 29.76 8.19 -8.53
N LEU A 71 29.73 8.62 -9.79
CA LEU A 71 29.31 9.98 -10.17
C LEU A 71 28.07 9.97 -11.08
N LEU A 72 26.99 10.64 -10.64
CA LEU A 72 25.78 10.91 -11.41
C LEU A 72 25.82 12.37 -11.88
N LEU A 73 25.96 12.58 -13.19
CA LEU A 73 25.87 13.90 -13.80
C LEU A 73 24.44 14.16 -14.26
N ILE A 74 23.72 15.05 -13.56
CA ILE A 74 22.40 15.53 -13.98
C ILE A 74 22.58 16.91 -14.63
N ALA A 75 22.36 17.00 -15.95
CA ALA A 75 22.32 18.27 -16.67
C ALA A 75 20.88 18.77 -16.76
N VAL A 76 20.55 19.87 -16.08
CA VAL A 76 19.24 20.53 -16.16
C VAL A 76 19.36 21.76 -17.06
N ALA A 77 18.70 21.72 -18.22
CA ALA A 77 18.60 22.89 -19.10
C ALA A 77 17.39 23.74 -18.70
N THR A 78 17.65 24.88 -18.07
CA THR A 78 16.64 25.93 -17.94
C THR A 78 16.68 26.78 -19.21
N ASP A 79 15.63 26.67 -20.02
CA ASP A 79 15.11 27.71 -20.93
C ASP A 79 16.12 28.55 -21.73
N GLY A 80 17.18 27.92 -22.25
CA GLY A 80 18.14 28.54 -23.18
C GLY A 80 19.14 29.51 -22.54
N ARG A 81 19.24 29.54 -21.21
CA ARG A 81 20.22 30.35 -20.48
C ARG A 81 21.49 29.53 -20.18
N PRO A 82 22.67 30.18 -20.09
CA PRO A 82 23.90 29.49 -19.71
C PRO A 82 23.73 28.85 -18.32
N VAL A 83 24.01 27.54 -18.26
CA VAL A 83 23.98 26.73 -17.04
C VAL A 83 24.94 27.38 -16.02
N ARG A 84 24.40 27.97 -14.95
CA ARG A 84 25.23 28.27 -13.77
C ARG A 84 25.56 26.94 -13.12
N ARG A 85 26.85 26.73 -12.82
CA ARG A 85 27.38 25.59 -12.06
C ARG A 85 26.42 25.26 -10.91
N THR A 86 25.70 24.15 -11.04
CA THR A 86 24.86 23.60 -9.97
C THR A 86 25.68 22.53 -9.27
N VAL A 87 25.60 22.53 -7.94
CA VAL A 87 26.35 21.65 -7.04
C VAL A 87 26.21 20.19 -7.49
N VAL A 88 27.33 19.56 -7.82
CA VAL A 88 27.45 18.09 -7.85
C VAL A 88 27.62 17.68 -6.40
N ALA A 89 26.57 17.18 -5.77
CA ALA A 89 26.74 16.39 -4.56
C ALA A 89 27.18 14.98 -4.98
N ASP A 90 27.98 14.30 -4.14
CA ASP A 90 28.35 12.91 -4.40
C ASP A 90 27.08 12.10 -4.65
N ALA A 91 27.01 11.45 -5.81
CA ALA A 91 25.85 10.64 -6.16
C ALA A 91 25.64 9.50 -5.16
N LEU A 92 26.72 9.06 -4.50
CA LEU A 92 26.66 8.18 -3.34
C LEU A 92 25.81 8.76 -2.22
N SER A 93 25.99 10.04 -1.85
CA SER A 93 25.21 10.67 -0.76
C SER A 93 23.73 10.83 -1.13
N ILE A 94 23.42 11.15 -2.39
CA ILE A 94 22.02 11.23 -2.86
C ILE A 94 21.37 9.85 -2.87
N LEU A 95 22.07 8.82 -3.35
CA LEU A 95 21.57 7.44 -3.37
C LEU A 95 21.45 6.85 -1.97
N GLU A 96 22.41 7.11 -1.09
CA GLU A 96 22.32 6.75 0.33
C GLU A 96 21.12 7.43 0.99
N GLU A 97 20.89 8.73 0.76
CA GLU A 97 19.77 9.45 1.34
C GLU A 97 18.41 8.93 0.80
N LEU A 98 18.32 8.61 -0.49
CA LEU A 98 17.12 8.02 -1.10
C LEU A 98 16.83 6.61 -0.56
N VAL A 99 17.83 5.72 -0.57
CA VAL A 99 17.68 4.33 -0.11
C VAL A 99 17.46 4.27 1.41
N VAL A 100 18.18 5.07 2.19
CA VAL A 100 17.96 5.17 3.65
C VAL A 100 16.61 5.81 3.94
N GLY A 101 16.19 6.79 3.14
CA GLY A 101 14.88 7.42 3.22
C GLY A 101 13.75 6.42 2.99
N ASP A 102 13.81 5.65 1.91
CA ASP A 102 12.80 4.63 1.59
C ASP A 102 12.77 3.51 2.63
N ARG A 103 13.94 3.06 3.10
CA ARG A 103 14.01 2.08 4.19
C ARG A 103 13.37 2.61 5.48
N ARG A 104 13.63 3.87 5.84
CA ARG A 104 12.99 4.51 7.01
C ARG A 104 11.48 4.66 6.85
N ARG A 105 11.00 4.99 5.65
CA ARG A 105 9.56 5.06 5.36
C ARG A 105 8.90 3.70 5.51
N ALA A 106 9.49 2.66 4.91
CA ALA A 106 8.99 1.28 5.02
C ALA A 106 8.99 0.79 6.48
N GLU A 107 10.03 1.10 7.25
CA GLU A 107 10.11 0.76 8.68
C GLU A 107 9.06 1.52 9.50
N ALA A 108 8.86 2.82 9.24
CA ALA A 108 7.84 3.61 9.90
C ALA A 108 6.42 3.12 9.59
N GLU A 109 6.17 2.72 8.34
CA GLU A 109 4.90 2.13 7.91
C GLU A 109 4.62 0.80 8.62
N LEU A 110 5.62 -0.09 8.68
CA LEU A 110 5.53 -1.34 9.43
C LEU A 110 5.25 -1.11 10.92
N LEU A 111 5.93 -0.14 11.53
CA LEU A 111 5.71 0.22 12.94
C LEU A 111 4.32 0.81 13.16
N ALA A 112 3.83 1.62 12.23
CA ALA A 112 2.49 2.19 12.29
C ALA A 112 1.41 1.11 12.17
N ASP A 113 1.54 0.18 11.23
CA ASP A 113 0.64 -0.96 11.07
C ASP A 113 0.63 -1.84 12.33
N HIS A 114 1.82 -2.12 12.89
CA HIS A 114 1.92 -2.86 14.13
C HIS A 114 1.26 -2.13 15.31
N ALA A 115 1.41 -0.80 15.38
CA ALA A 115 0.75 0.00 16.39
C ALA A 115 -0.78 -0.02 16.25
N MET A 116 -1.32 0.04 15.01
CA MET A 116 -2.75 -0.07 14.77
C MET A 116 -3.29 -1.46 15.12
N ASP A 117 -2.56 -2.53 14.79
CA ASP A 117 -2.93 -3.89 15.17
C ASP A 117 -3.05 -4.03 16.70
N LEU A 118 -2.05 -3.54 17.44
CA LEU A 118 -2.05 -3.51 18.90
C LEU A 118 -3.19 -2.65 19.47
N ALA A 119 -3.49 -1.52 18.82
CA ALA A 119 -4.62 -0.65 19.15
C ALA A 119 -5.99 -1.32 18.84
N GLY A 120 -6.00 -2.40 18.06
CA GLY A 120 -7.21 -3.12 17.70
C GLY A 120 -7.95 -2.52 16.50
N VAL A 121 -7.26 -1.77 15.64
CA VAL A 121 -7.84 -1.07 14.50
C VAL A 121 -7.19 -1.57 13.21
N ASP A 122 -7.99 -1.73 12.15
CA ASP A 122 -7.48 -2.05 10.81
C ASP A 122 -6.92 -0.79 10.15
N ALA A 123 -5.67 -0.83 9.70
CA ALA A 123 -4.95 0.35 9.22
C ALA A 123 -5.59 0.99 7.99
N HIS A 124 -6.18 0.18 7.12
CA HIS A 124 -6.77 0.66 5.88
C HIS A 124 -8.18 1.23 6.09
N THR A 125 -9.02 0.56 6.88
CA THR A 125 -10.44 0.91 7.00
C THR A 125 -10.81 1.68 8.26
N GLN A 126 -9.91 1.74 9.25
CA GLN A 126 -10.14 2.36 10.56
C GLN A 126 -11.30 1.71 11.36
N LEU A 127 -11.74 0.50 10.96
CA LEU A 127 -12.67 -0.33 11.72
C LEU A 127 -11.93 -1.17 12.76
N GLY A 128 -12.65 -1.88 13.62
CA GLY A 128 -12.02 -2.87 14.49
C GLY A 128 -11.30 -3.95 13.66
N ASN A 129 -10.15 -4.41 14.10
CA ASN A 129 -9.48 -5.55 13.47
C ASN A 129 -9.97 -6.89 14.07
N ARG A 130 -9.42 -8.00 13.59
CA ARG A 130 -9.70 -9.35 14.10
C ARG A 130 -9.42 -9.51 15.60
N ARG A 131 -8.48 -8.76 16.17
CA ARG A 131 -8.21 -8.74 17.61
C ARG A 131 -9.34 -8.05 18.39
N THR A 132 -9.83 -6.90 17.92
CA THR A 132 -11.02 -6.24 18.49
C THR A 132 -12.27 -7.12 18.37
N TRP A 133 -12.43 -7.82 17.26
CA TRP A 133 -13.52 -8.78 17.06
C TRP A 133 -13.56 -9.86 18.14
N ARG A 134 -12.43 -10.55 18.38
CA ARG A 134 -12.34 -11.60 19.40
C ARG A 134 -12.69 -11.08 20.79
N ARG A 135 -12.11 -9.94 21.18
CA ARG A 135 -12.42 -9.31 22.47
C ARG A 135 -13.91 -8.97 22.59
N ALA A 136 -14.50 -8.41 21.53
CA ALA A 136 -15.92 -8.05 21.53
C ALA A 136 -16.84 -9.27 21.64
N LEU A 137 -16.50 -10.39 21.00
CA LEU A 137 -17.23 -11.65 21.17
C LEU A 137 -17.17 -12.14 22.61
N ASP A 138 -15.98 -12.18 23.23
CA ASP A 138 -15.81 -12.62 24.62
C ASP A 138 -16.59 -11.72 25.60
N ASP A 139 -16.49 -10.40 25.44
CA ASP A 139 -17.16 -9.42 26.28
C ASP A 139 -18.69 -9.52 26.16
N GLU A 140 -19.20 -9.62 24.92
CA GLU A 140 -20.65 -9.72 24.68
C GLU A 140 -21.21 -11.09 25.07
N ALA A 141 -20.45 -12.18 24.92
CA ALA A 141 -20.86 -13.51 25.38
C ALA A 141 -21.13 -13.50 26.89
N ALA A 142 -20.20 -12.93 27.67
CA ALA A 142 -20.36 -12.80 29.11
C ALA A 142 -21.54 -11.89 29.49
N ARG A 143 -21.80 -10.85 28.69
CA ARG A 143 -22.93 -9.94 28.87
C ARG A 143 -24.27 -10.62 28.55
N ALA A 144 -24.37 -11.30 27.41
CA ALA A 144 -25.57 -11.96 26.93
C ALA A 144 -26.07 -13.00 27.94
N VAL A 145 -25.18 -13.84 28.48
CA VAL A 145 -25.51 -14.81 29.54
C VAL A 145 -26.04 -14.13 30.79
N ARG A 146 -25.43 -13.00 31.20
CA ARG A 146 -25.81 -12.30 32.42
C ARG A 146 -27.21 -11.68 32.33
N TYR A 147 -27.58 -11.20 31.15
CA TYR A 147 -28.81 -10.44 30.95
C TYR A 147 -29.87 -11.17 30.11
N ASP A 148 -29.65 -12.44 29.78
CA ASP A 148 -30.51 -13.25 28.90
C ASP A 148 -30.83 -12.52 27.59
N ALA A 149 -29.80 -11.91 26.98
CA ALA A 149 -29.93 -11.03 25.84
C ALA A 149 -29.60 -11.74 24.53
N GLU A 150 -30.48 -11.64 23.54
CA GLU A 150 -30.20 -12.10 22.18
C GLU A 150 -29.13 -11.23 21.52
N THR A 151 -28.18 -11.88 20.84
CA THR A 151 -27.12 -11.22 20.09
C THR A 151 -27.03 -11.81 18.70
N THR A 152 -26.88 -10.94 17.70
CA THR A 152 -26.69 -11.35 16.31
C THR A 152 -25.26 -11.10 15.86
N VAL A 153 -24.70 -12.05 15.12
CA VAL A 153 -23.48 -11.91 14.35
C VAL A 153 -23.83 -11.86 12.87
N ALA A 154 -23.24 -10.91 12.14
CA ALA A 154 -23.25 -10.88 10.69
C ALA A 154 -21.83 -11.02 10.15
N VAL A 155 -21.65 -11.87 9.14
CA VAL A 155 -20.41 -12.03 8.37
C VAL A 155 -20.67 -11.55 6.95
N ILE A 156 -19.73 -10.76 6.43
CA ILE A 156 -19.83 -10.08 5.15
C ILE A 156 -18.55 -10.36 4.37
N ASP A 157 -18.68 -10.76 3.12
CA ASP A 157 -17.56 -10.92 2.19
C ASP A 157 -17.87 -10.14 0.91
N LEU A 158 -16.92 -9.31 0.46
CA LEU A 158 -17.09 -8.52 -0.76
C LEU A 158 -16.93 -9.38 -2.02
N ASP A 159 -17.92 -9.32 -2.89
CA ASP A 159 -17.92 -10.10 -4.11
C ASP A 159 -17.00 -9.45 -5.16
N GLY A 160 -16.00 -10.20 -5.64
CA GLY A 160 -15.22 -9.82 -6.82
C GLY A 160 -14.11 -8.79 -6.59
N LEU A 161 -13.70 -8.54 -5.34
CA LEU A 161 -12.60 -7.61 -5.05
C LEU A 161 -11.31 -7.98 -5.81
N LYS A 162 -10.97 -9.28 -5.89
CA LYS A 162 -9.83 -9.75 -6.68
C LYS A 162 -9.91 -9.34 -8.15
N ARG A 163 -11.09 -9.45 -8.78
CA ARG A 163 -11.30 -9.04 -10.17
C ARG A 163 -11.12 -7.52 -10.34
N ILE A 164 -11.57 -6.73 -9.37
CA ILE A 164 -11.35 -5.28 -9.34
C ILE A 164 -9.85 -4.99 -9.29
N ASN A 165 -9.11 -5.63 -8.37
CA ASN A 165 -7.66 -5.49 -8.28
C ASN A 165 -6.95 -5.86 -9.58
N ASP A 166 -7.30 -7.00 -10.17
CA ASP A 166 -6.66 -7.52 -11.37
C ASP A 166 -6.96 -6.66 -12.62
N THR A 167 -8.12 -5.99 -12.66
CA THR A 167 -8.57 -5.22 -13.84
C THR A 167 -8.26 -3.72 -13.73
N LEU A 168 -8.40 -3.15 -12.54
CA LEU A 168 -8.34 -1.70 -12.28
C LEU A 168 -7.16 -1.30 -11.38
N GLY A 169 -6.41 -2.28 -10.87
CA GLY A 169 -5.27 -2.08 -9.98
C GLY A 169 -5.66 -1.98 -8.50
N HIS A 170 -4.65 -2.15 -7.63
CA HIS A 170 -4.84 -2.17 -6.18
C HIS A 170 -5.45 -0.88 -5.61
N ALA A 171 -5.10 0.29 -6.14
CA ALA A 171 -5.69 1.55 -5.69
C ALA A 171 -7.23 1.59 -5.85
N ALA A 172 -7.76 0.95 -6.90
CA ALA A 172 -9.20 0.83 -7.10
C ALA A 172 -9.83 -0.16 -6.10
N GLY A 173 -9.14 -1.26 -5.78
CA GLY A 173 -9.58 -2.20 -4.74
C GLY A 173 -9.57 -1.59 -3.35
N ASP A 174 -8.55 -0.80 -3.02
CA ASP A 174 -8.46 -0.07 -1.75
C ASP A 174 -9.62 0.92 -1.61
N ALA A 175 -9.92 1.68 -2.67
CA ALA A 175 -11.09 2.55 -2.71
C ALA A 175 -12.40 1.77 -2.53
N HIS A 176 -12.50 0.57 -3.13
CA HIS A 176 -13.66 -0.30 -2.98
C HIS A 176 -13.83 -0.80 -1.53
N LEU A 177 -12.74 -1.24 -0.89
CA LEU A 177 -12.69 -1.63 0.52
C LEU A 177 -13.09 -0.49 1.45
N LEU A 178 -12.60 0.73 1.20
CA LEU A 178 -12.94 1.93 1.97
C LEU A 178 -14.42 2.29 1.85
N ASN A 179 -15.00 2.18 0.65
CA ASN A 179 -16.43 2.41 0.44
C ASN A 179 -17.27 1.38 1.18
N ALA A 180 -16.88 0.11 1.12
CA ALA A 180 -17.54 -0.96 1.87
C ALA A 180 -17.48 -0.69 3.39
N ALA A 181 -16.31 -0.36 3.92
CA ALA A 181 -16.13 -0.07 5.34
C ALA A 181 -17.04 1.06 5.83
N ARG A 182 -17.12 2.16 5.06
CA ARG A 182 -18.02 3.29 5.36
C ARG A 182 -19.49 2.89 5.32
N ALA A 183 -19.89 2.11 4.31
CA ALA A 183 -21.27 1.65 4.14
C ALA A 183 -21.70 0.73 5.29
N VAL A 184 -20.88 -0.26 5.64
CA VAL A 184 -21.13 -1.16 6.78
C VAL A 184 -21.22 -0.36 8.07
N LYS A 185 -20.26 0.55 8.33
CA LYS A 185 -20.27 1.35 9.55
C LYS A 185 -21.50 2.26 9.65
N ALA A 186 -21.91 2.90 8.57
CA ALA A 186 -23.09 3.77 8.53
C ALA A 186 -24.40 2.99 8.69
N ALA A 187 -24.45 1.74 8.23
CA ALA A 187 -25.59 0.84 8.41
C ALA A 187 -25.67 0.22 9.81
N SER A 188 -24.60 0.28 10.60
CA SER A 188 -24.54 -0.22 11.97
C SER A 188 -24.92 0.84 13.00
N ARG A 189 -25.48 0.42 14.13
CA ARG A 189 -25.75 1.30 15.28
C ARG A 189 -24.45 1.60 16.03
N ASN A 190 -24.46 2.65 16.84
CA ASN A 190 -23.31 3.00 17.69
C ASN A 190 -22.91 1.90 18.68
N VAL A 191 -23.87 1.09 19.12
CA VAL A 191 -23.64 -0.04 20.03
C VAL A 191 -23.14 -1.29 19.32
N ASP A 192 -23.27 -1.35 17.99
CA ASP A 192 -22.80 -2.50 17.22
C ASP A 192 -21.27 -2.39 17.04
N VAL A 193 -20.58 -3.52 17.16
CA VAL A 193 -19.14 -3.60 16.89
C VAL A 193 -18.95 -4.00 15.44
N VAL A 194 -18.21 -3.17 14.69
CA VAL A 194 -17.94 -3.39 13.27
C VAL A 194 -16.45 -3.59 13.08
N CYS A 195 -16.08 -4.71 12.48
CA CYS A 195 -14.70 -5.10 12.26
C CYS A 195 -14.42 -5.51 10.82
N ARG A 196 -13.18 -5.29 10.36
CA ARG A 196 -12.61 -5.99 9.20
C ARG A 196 -11.76 -7.15 9.72
N LEU A 197 -12.05 -8.36 9.26
CA LEU A 197 -11.38 -9.56 9.73
C LEU A 197 -10.12 -9.88 8.90
N GLY A 198 -10.08 -9.43 7.66
CA GLY A 198 -8.94 -9.55 6.74
C GLY A 198 -9.42 -9.51 5.29
N GLY A 199 -8.54 -9.19 4.33
CA GLY A 199 -8.90 -9.20 2.91
C GLY A 199 -10.15 -8.36 2.60
N ASP A 200 -11.20 -9.04 2.14
CA ASP A 200 -12.55 -8.57 1.84
C ASP A 200 -13.62 -8.95 2.90
N GLU A 201 -13.21 -9.53 4.03
CA GLU A 201 -14.12 -10.01 5.08
C GLU A 201 -14.37 -8.93 6.15
N PHE A 202 -15.64 -8.67 6.42
CA PHE A 202 -16.13 -7.80 7.49
C PHE A 202 -17.08 -8.56 8.41
N ALA A 203 -17.20 -8.11 9.65
CA ALA A 203 -18.14 -8.66 10.61
C ALA A 203 -18.83 -7.56 11.43
N VAL A 204 -20.07 -7.82 11.81
CA VAL A 204 -20.86 -6.97 12.70
C VAL A 204 -21.37 -7.82 13.86
N LEU A 205 -21.07 -7.39 15.08
CA LEU A 205 -21.66 -7.92 16.30
C LEU A 205 -22.74 -6.93 16.74
N ALA A 206 -23.97 -7.41 16.83
CA ALA A 206 -25.15 -6.61 17.14
C ALA A 206 -25.79 -7.13 18.44
N PRO A 207 -25.42 -6.55 19.61
CA PRO A 207 -26.07 -6.82 20.88
C PRO A 207 -27.57 -6.54 20.82
N GLU A 208 -28.34 -7.21 21.67
CA GLU A 208 -29.80 -7.04 21.81
C GLU A 208 -30.54 -7.10 20.46
N THR A 209 -30.17 -8.09 19.65
CA THR A 209 -30.69 -8.27 18.30
C THR A 209 -31.11 -9.71 18.13
N GLY A 210 -32.42 -9.94 18.26
CA GLY A 210 -33.06 -11.22 17.96
C GLY A 210 -33.19 -11.51 16.46
N ALA A 211 -33.76 -12.67 16.13
CA ALA A 211 -33.84 -13.17 14.75
C ALA A 211 -34.49 -12.19 13.75
N GLN A 212 -35.58 -11.51 14.14
CA GLN A 212 -36.19 -10.49 13.27
C GLN A 212 -35.28 -9.27 13.07
N GLY A 213 -34.50 -8.92 14.10
CA GLY A 213 -33.48 -7.87 14.02
C GLY A 213 -32.34 -8.26 13.09
N ALA A 214 -31.94 -9.54 13.10
CA ALA A 214 -30.90 -10.07 12.22
C ALA A 214 -31.26 -9.90 10.73
N SER A 215 -32.48 -10.26 10.34
CA SER A 215 -32.94 -10.06 8.96
C SER A 215 -32.95 -8.58 8.56
N ARG A 216 -33.39 -7.69 9.46
CA ARG A 216 -33.36 -6.23 9.21
C ARG A 216 -31.94 -5.69 9.09
N LEU A 217 -31.02 -6.19 9.91
CA LEU A 217 -29.60 -5.84 9.84
C LEU A 217 -29.01 -6.28 8.49
N ALA A 218 -29.22 -7.52 8.09
CA ALA A 218 -28.76 -8.04 6.80
C ALA A 218 -29.30 -7.23 5.62
N SER A 219 -30.61 -6.93 5.60
CA SER A 219 -31.21 -6.10 4.55
C SER A 219 -30.64 -4.69 4.52
N ARG A 220 -30.40 -4.07 5.68
CA ARG A 220 -29.83 -2.71 5.77
C ARG A 220 -28.38 -2.68 5.29
N LEU A 221 -27.58 -3.68 5.65
CA LEU A 221 -26.20 -3.82 5.18
C LEU A 221 -26.16 -4.03 3.66
N LEU A 222 -26.97 -4.94 3.12
CA LEU A 222 -27.07 -5.18 1.68
C LEU A 222 -27.47 -3.91 0.91
N HIS A 223 -28.44 -3.16 1.41
CA HIS A 223 -28.87 -1.92 0.76
C HIS A 223 -27.76 -0.86 0.78
N ALA A 224 -27.13 -0.63 1.94
CA ALA A 224 -26.06 0.35 2.06
C ALA A 224 -24.84 0.01 1.21
N LEU A 225 -24.46 -1.27 1.13
CA LEU A 225 -23.39 -1.74 0.25
C LEU A 225 -23.77 -1.56 -1.22
N GLY A 226 -25.00 -1.92 -1.60
CA GLY A 226 -25.51 -1.72 -2.95
C GLY A 226 -25.50 -0.26 -3.39
N ASP A 227 -25.94 0.67 -2.53
CA ASP A 227 -25.92 2.11 -2.79
C ASP A 227 -24.49 2.66 -2.93
N ALA A 228 -23.53 2.04 -2.25
CA ALA A 228 -22.10 2.34 -2.38
C ALA A 228 -21.44 1.67 -3.61
N GLY A 229 -22.20 0.94 -4.44
CA GLY A 229 -21.69 0.20 -5.59
C GLY A 229 -20.84 -1.02 -5.21
N VAL A 230 -21.02 -1.55 -3.99
CA VAL A 230 -20.32 -2.71 -3.46
C VAL A 230 -21.24 -3.92 -3.47
N GLN A 231 -20.82 -4.98 -4.16
CA GLN A 231 -21.51 -6.27 -4.10
C GLN A 231 -20.91 -7.08 -2.96
N ALA A 232 -21.76 -7.75 -2.19
CA ALA A 232 -21.32 -8.56 -1.06
C ALA A 232 -22.30 -9.69 -0.78
N SER A 233 -21.75 -10.76 -0.22
CA SER A 233 -22.48 -11.87 0.36
C SER A 233 -22.51 -11.70 1.87
N ILE A 234 -23.70 -11.85 2.47
CA ILE A 234 -23.91 -11.64 3.91
C ILE A 234 -24.59 -12.87 4.49
N GLY A 235 -24.11 -13.35 5.64
CA GLY A 235 -24.76 -14.35 6.45
C GLY A 235 -24.97 -13.84 7.87
N VAL A 236 -26.04 -14.31 8.52
CA VAL A 236 -26.39 -13.89 9.89
C VAL A 236 -26.79 -15.07 10.76
N ALA A 237 -26.42 -14.99 12.04
CA ALA A 237 -26.85 -15.94 13.05
C ALA A 237 -27.15 -15.22 14.36
N THR A 238 -28.16 -15.70 15.07
CA THR A 238 -28.61 -15.13 16.34
C THR A 238 -28.54 -16.18 17.43
N ARG A 239 -28.02 -15.81 18.60
CA ARG A 239 -28.00 -16.68 19.79
C ARG A 239 -28.39 -15.92 21.06
N HIS A 240 -28.85 -16.68 22.04
CA HIS A 240 -29.30 -16.19 23.35
C HIS A 240 -28.50 -16.82 24.51
N ASP A 241 -27.78 -17.91 24.24
CA ASP A 241 -27.02 -18.69 25.23
C ASP A 241 -25.58 -18.22 25.43
N GLY A 242 -25.18 -17.14 24.75
CA GLY A 242 -23.84 -16.55 24.82
C GLY A 242 -22.75 -17.27 24.03
N ASP A 243 -23.06 -18.34 23.29
CA ASP A 243 -22.08 -19.06 22.47
C ASP A 243 -21.86 -18.34 21.11
N LEU A 244 -21.33 -17.12 21.19
CA LEU A 244 -21.17 -16.23 20.03
C LEU A 244 -20.10 -16.70 19.04
N GLU A 245 -19.16 -17.54 19.49
CA GLU A 245 -18.21 -18.24 18.61
C GLU A 245 -18.95 -19.17 17.64
N GLN A 246 -19.93 -19.93 18.13
CA GLN A 246 -20.74 -20.75 17.24
C GLN A 246 -21.66 -19.88 16.37
N ALA A 247 -22.22 -18.77 16.89
CA ALA A 247 -22.97 -17.82 16.05
C ALA A 247 -22.11 -17.28 14.89
N TRP A 248 -20.84 -16.98 15.13
CA TRP A 248 -19.93 -16.55 14.08
C TRP A 248 -19.72 -17.63 13.02
N ARG A 249 -19.52 -18.89 13.41
CA ARG A 249 -19.42 -20.02 12.46
C ARG A 249 -20.70 -20.24 11.65
N ASP A 250 -21.86 -20.14 12.30
CA ASP A 250 -23.16 -20.32 11.64
C ASP A 250 -23.39 -19.19 10.62
N ALA A 251 -23.06 -17.94 10.97
CA ALA A 251 -23.15 -16.79 10.06
C ALA A 251 -22.16 -16.90 8.89
N ASP A 252 -20.95 -17.39 9.12
CA ASP A 252 -19.96 -17.65 8.07
C ASP A 252 -20.44 -18.72 7.08
N SER A 253 -21.02 -19.82 7.60
CA SER A 253 -21.60 -20.86 6.76
C SER A 253 -22.77 -20.34 5.91
N ASP A 254 -23.69 -19.57 6.50
CA ASP A 254 -24.81 -18.94 5.78
C ASP A 254 -24.32 -17.98 4.69
N MET A 255 -23.31 -17.17 5.00
CA MET A 255 -22.67 -16.26 4.04
C MET A 255 -22.05 -17.04 2.86
N TYR A 256 -21.36 -18.14 3.15
CA TYR A 256 -20.71 -18.96 2.12
C TYR A 256 -21.73 -19.62 1.20
N GLU A 257 -22.87 -20.06 1.73
CA GLU A 257 -23.99 -20.55 0.92
C GLU A 257 -24.55 -19.47 -0.01
N HIS A 258 -24.73 -18.24 0.48
CA HIS A 258 -25.16 -17.12 -0.35
C HIS A 258 -24.15 -16.81 -1.46
N LYS A 259 -22.86 -16.76 -1.14
CA LYS A 259 -21.77 -16.50 -2.11
C LYS A 259 -21.72 -17.55 -3.21
N ARG A 260 -21.86 -18.84 -2.85
CA ARG A 260 -21.95 -19.93 -3.82
C ARG A 260 -23.15 -19.80 -4.75
N ARG A 261 -24.35 -19.48 -4.22
CA ARG A 261 -25.55 -19.33 -5.05
C ARG A 261 -25.43 -18.20 -6.06
N ARG A 262 -24.78 -17.10 -5.70
CA ARG A 262 -24.55 -15.95 -6.60
C ARG A 262 -23.46 -16.19 -7.63
N THR A 263 -22.45 -17.00 -7.30
CA THR A 263 -21.36 -17.35 -8.24
C THR A 263 -21.82 -18.32 -9.33
N LEU A 264 -22.91 -19.05 -9.10
CA LEU A 264 -23.50 -20.01 -10.05
C LEU A 264 -24.53 -19.37 -11.02
N VAL A 265 -24.77 -18.07 -10.93
CA VAL A 265 -25.68 -17.28 -11.79
C VAL A 265 -24.88 -16.30 -12.64
#